data_AF-A0A6P1V8Y9-F1
#
_entry.id   AF-A0A6P1V8Y9-F1
#
_cell.length_a   1.000
_cell.length_b   1.000
_cell.length_c   1.000
_cell.angle_alpha   90.00
_cell.angle_beta   90.00
_cell.angle_gamma   90.00
#
_symmetry.space_group_name_H-M   'P 1'
#
loop_
_entity.id
_entity.type
_entity.pdbx_description
1 polymer ?
#
loop_
_entity_poly.entity_id
_entity_poly.type
_entity_poly.pdbx_seq_one_letter_code
_entity_poly.pdbx_strand_id
1 'polypeptide(L)' 'MKVKGIPYNQVKESLLNTPEAIRAYQEADKELALVEMLYDMREKAGLSKSALAERLTSSPP' A
#
# COMPACT_ATOMS: atom_id res chain seq x y z
N MET A 1 33.18 -8.65 14.52
CA MET A 1 32.79 -9.29 13.23
C MET A 1 31.97 -8.30 12.42
N LYS A 2 32.29 -8.05 11.15
CA LYS A 2 31.41 -7.30 10.24
C LYS A 2 30.28 -8.22 9.80
N VAL A 3 29.05 -7.92 10.18
CA VAL A 3 27.87 -8.66 9.71
C VAL A 3 27.65 -8.29 8.24
N LYS A 4 27.69 -9.26 7.32
CA LYS A 4 27.28 -9.03 5.92
C LYS A 4 25.75 -8.99 5.89
N GLY A 5 25.19 -7.87 5.44
CA GLY A 5 23.75 -7.76 5.19
C GLY A 5 23.33 -8.67 4.04
N ILE A 6 22.07 -9.12 4.08
CA ILE A 6 21.44 -9.88 3.00
C ILE A 6 20.56 -8.91 2.20
N PRO A 7 20.62 -8.92 0.85
CA PRO A 7 19.74 -8.10 0.02
C PRO A 7 18.26 -8.38 0.31
N TYR A 8 17.45 -7.33 0.36
CA TYR A 8 16.00 -7.45 0.61
C TYR A 8 15.31 -8.41 -0.36
N ASN A 9 15.63 -8.35 -1.65
CA ASN A 9 15.02 -9.22 -2.65
C ASN A 9 15.32 -10.70 -2.39
N GLN A 10 16.54 -11.01 -1.94
CA GLN A 10 16.92 -12.38 -1.59
C GLN A 10 16.14 -12.87 -0.37
N VAL A 11 15.92 -12.00 0.64
CA VAL A 11 15.08 -12.34 1.80
C VAL A 11 13.62 -12.52 1.37
N LYS A 12 13.08 -11.61 0.56
CA LYS A 12 11.71 -11.67 0.06
C LYS A 12 11.45 -12.96 -0.71
N GLU A 13 12.31 -13.34 -1.66
CA GLU A 13 12.17 -14.59 -2.41
C GLU A 13 12.24 -15.82 -1.49
N SER A 14 13.12 -15.81 -0.47
CA SER A 14 13.22 -16.93 0.47
C SER A 14 11.99 -17.10 1.36
N LEU A 15 11.27 -16.01 1.63
CA LEU A 15 10.07 -15.99 2.49
C LEU A 15 8.77 -16.18 1.68
N LEU A 16 8.74 -15.77 0.42
CA LEU A 16 7.60 -15.92 -0.50
C LEU A 16 7.70 -17.23 -1.30
N ASN A 17 7.97 -18.33 -0.60
CA ASN A 17 8.25 -19.64 -1.19
C ASN A 17 7.07 -20.62 -1.12
N THR A 18 5.95 -20.25 -0.49
CA THR A 18 4.73 -21.05 -0.44
C THR A 18 3.54 -20.28 -1.02
N PRO A 19 2.52 -20.97 -1.58
CA PRO A 19 1.29 -20.33 -2.04
C PRO A 19 0.59 -19.52 -0.95
N GLU A 20 0.64 -19.96 0.31
CA GLU A 20 0.07 -19.27 1.47
C GLU A 20 0.80 -17.96 1.76
N ALA A 21 2.14 -17.99 1.81
CA ALA A 21 2.95 -16.80 2.06
C ALA A 21 2.81 -15.78 0.94
N ILE A 22 2.79 -16.23 -0.32
CA ILE A 22 2.55 -15.38 -1.49
C ILE A 22 1.18 -14.72 -1.39
N ARG A 23 0.11 -15.48 -1.08
CA ARG A 23 -1.24 -14.94 -0.94
C ARG A 23 -1.35 -13.91 0.18
N ALA A 24 -0.82 -14.22 1.36
CA ALA A 24 -0.85 -13.29 2.50
C ALA A 24 -0.08 -11.99 2.20
N TYR A 25 1.08 -12.11 1.55
CA TYR A 25 1.88 -10.97 1.12
C TYR A 25 1.14 -10.11 0.08
N GLN A 26 0.52 -10.74 -0.93
CA GLN A 26 -0.26 -10.05 -1.94
C GLN A 26 -1.51 -9.37 -1.37
N GLU A 27 -2.18 -9.99 -0.40
CA GLU A 27 -3.36 -9.38 0.24
C GLU A 27 -2.99 -8.12 1.02
N ALA A 28 -1.86 -8.15 1.75
CA ALA A 28 -1.34 -6.97 2.43
C ALA A 28 -0.92 -5.86 1.44
N ASP A 29 -0.31 -6.21 0.31
CA ASP A 29 0.04 -5.24 -0.74
C ASP A 29 -1.19 -4.60 -1.40
N LYS A 30 -2.34 -5.29 -1.48
CA LYS A 30 -3.57 -4.73 -2.06
C LYS A 30 -4.12 -3.56 -1.26
N GLU A 31 -4.15 -3.67 0.07
CA GLU A 31 -4.63 -2.58 0.93
C GLU A 31 -3.76 -1.33 0.74
N LEU A 32 -2.43 -1.51 0.73
CA LEU A 32 -1.50 -0.42 0.47
C LEU A 32 -1.71 0.20 -0.92
N ALA A 33 -1.83 -0.63 -1.96
CA ALA A 33 -2.04 -0.16 -3.33
C ALA A 33 -3.35 0.64 -3.49
N LEU A 34 -4.43 0.22 -2.81
CA LEU A 34 -5.69 0.96 -2.78
C LEU A 34 -5.53 2.32 -2.10
N VAL A 35 -4.82 2.35 -0.97
CA VAL A 35 -4.53 3.60 -0.25
C VAL A 35 -3.71 4.55 -1.13
N GLU A 36 -2.63 4.07 -1.76
CA GLU A 36 -1.80 4.86 -2.68
C GLU A 36 -2.61 5.40 -3.86
N MET A 37 -3.45 4.57 -4.48
CA MET A 37 -4.34 4.99 -5.56
C MET A 37 -5.29 6.11 -5.12
N LEU A 38 -5.88 6.01 -3.92
CA LEU A 38 -6.76 7.06 -3.37
C LEU A 38 -6.00 8.36 -3.09
N TYR A 39 -4.75 8.26 -2.61
CA TYR A 39 -3.87 9.41 -2.44
C TYR A 39 -3.60 10.10 -3.79
N ASP A 40 -3.23 9.33 -4.81
CA ASP A 40 -2.97 9.84 -6.16
C ASP A 40 -4.19 10.52 -6.78
N MET A 41 -5.38 9.93 -6.62
CA MET A 41 -6.63 10.51 -7.10
C MET A 41 -6.94 11.85 -6.42
N ARG A 42 -6.70 11.95 -5.10
CA ARG A 42 -6.88 13.18 -4.35
C ARG A 42 -5.92 14.28 -4.85
N GLU A 43 -4.64 13.96 -4.99
CA GLU A 43 -3.62 14.90 -5.46
C GLU A 43 -3.90 15.38 -6.89
N LYS A 44 -4.24 14.46 -7.81
CA LYS A 44 -4.61 14.81 -9.20
C LYS A 44 -5.87 15.69 -9.28
N ALA A 45 -6.79 15.52 -8.34
CA ALA A 45 -7.98 16.36 -8.24
C ALA A 45 -7.70 17.73 -7.58
N GLY A 46 -6.46 17.98 -7.12
CA GLY A 46 -6.07 19.21 -6.42
C GLY A 46 -6.79 19.38 -5.08
N LEU A 47 -7.24 18.28 -4.47
CA LEU A 47 -8.02 18.33 -3.24
C LEU A 47 -7.13 18.19 -2.02
N SER A 48 -7.33 19.05 -1.02
CA SER A 48 -6.79 18.81 0.30
C SER A 48 -7.57 17.69 1.02
N LYS A 49 -6.98 17.12 2.07
CA LYS A 49 -7.68 16.13 2.92
C LYS A 49 -8.99 16.70 3.51
N SER A 50 -8.97 17.96 3.95
CA SER A 50 -10.17 18.63 4.48
C SER A 50 -11.23 18.86 3.41
N ALA A 51 -10.85 19.31 2.22
CA ALA A 51 -11.78 19.53 1.10
C ALA A 51 -12.41 18.23 0.61
N LEU A 52 -11.65 17.13 0.61
CA LEU A 52 -12.18 15.80 0.32
C LEU A 52 -13.19 15.34 1.39
N ALA A 53 -12.85 15.50 2.67
CA ALA A 53 -13.74 15.13 3.77
C ALA A 53 -15.05 15.93 3.75
N GLU A 54 -14.97 17.24 3.54
CA GLU A 54 -16.15 18.10 3.39
C GLU A 54 -17.05 17.61 2.24
N ARG A 55 -16.49 17.31 1.06
CA ARG A 55 -17.25 16.76 -0.07
C ARG A 55 -17.94 15.45 0.27
N LEU A 56 -17.23 14.50 0.89
CA LEU A 56 -17.79 13.19 1.26
C LEU A 56 -18.92 13.30 2.29
N THR A 57 -18.81 14.25 3.23
CA THR A 57 -19.87 14.50 4.23
C THR A 57 -21.03 15.34 3.71
N SER A 58 -20.81 16.12 2.64
CA SER A 58 -21.84 16.96 2.00
C SER A 58 -22.64 16.24 0.92
N SER A 59 -22.18 15.08 0.43
CA SER A 59 -22.95 14.24 -0.47
C SER A 59 -24.08 13.54 0.30
N PRO A 60 -25.34 13.64 -0.15
CA PRO A 60 -26.43 12.87 0.45
C PRO A 60 -26.20 11.36 0.24
N PRO A 61 -26.74 10.48 1.11
CA PRO A 61 -26.66 9.03 0.96
C PRO A 61 -27.34 8.53 -0.32
#